data_AF-A0A7S1C6U7-F1
#
_entry.id   AF-A0A7S1C6U7-F1
#
_cell.length_a   1.000
_cell.length_b   1.000
_cell.length_c   1.000
_cell.angle_alpha   90.00
_cell.angle_beta   90.00
_cell.angle_gamma   90.00
#
_symmetry.space_group_name_H-M   'P 1'
#
loop_
_entity.id
_entity.type
_entity.pdbx_description
1 polymer ?
#
loop_
_entity_poly.entity_id
_entity_poly.type
_entity_poly.pdbx_seq_one_letter_code
_entity_poly.pdbx_strand_id
1 'polypeptide(L)'
;VTGKAVARFKYGHAYEGDWDRGMMHGVGRYDWADGTAYEGEFADNQITGRGRFTWPDGSSYDGEVSNGRRHGHGTFKVGDSPIKYVGQWARGVREGQGALYYD
;
A
#
# COMPACT_ATOMS: atom_id res chain seq x y z
N VAL A 1 9.71 1.66 -21.25
CA VAL A 1 9.31 0.26 -20.99
C VAL A 1 7.81 0.25 -20.80
N THR A 2 7.10 -0.60 -21.53
CA THR A 2 5.65 -0.81 -21.39
C THR A 2 5.41 -2.30 -21.24
N GLY A 3 4.56 -2.72 -20.30
CA GLY A 3 4.33 -4.13 -19.95
C GLY A 3 4.86 -4.49 -18.56
N LYS A 4 4.85 -5.79 -18.21
CA LYS A 4 5.28 -6.26 -16.88
C LYS A 4 6.80 -6.36 -16.79
N ALA A 5 7.40 -5.81 -15.74
CA ALA A 5 8.83 -5.92 -15.49
C ALA A 5 9.17 -5.77 -14.00
N VAL A 6 10.40 -6.20 -13.65
CA VAL A 6 10.99 -6.03 -12.33
C VAL A 6 12.08 -4.96 -12.40
N ALA A 7 12.00 -3.96 -11.53
CA ALA A 7 13.09 -3.03 -11.26
C ALA A 7 13.69 -3.27 -9.87
N ARG A 8 15.01 -3.25 -9.80
CA ARG A 8 15.75 -3.24 -8.54
C ARG A 8 16.43 -1.88 -8.41
N PHE A 9 16.07 -1.15 -7.37
CA PHE A 9 16.59 0.18 -7.13
C PHE A 9 17.78 0.14 -6.16
N LYS A 10 18.48 1.27 -6.07
CA LYS A 10 19.57 1.45 -5.11
C LYS A 10 19.03 1.23 -3.69
N TYR A 11 19.88 0.75 -2.78
CA TYR A 11 19.55 0.52 -1.37
C TYR A 11 18.55 -0.59 -1.08
N GLY A 12 18.21 -1.43 -2.07
CA GLY A 12 17.43 -2.66 -1.82
C GLY A 12 15.92 -2.52 -2.03
N HIS A 13 15.43 -1.38 -2.51
CA HIS A 13 14.04 -1.29 -2.95
C HIS A 13 13.84 -2.09 -4.25
N ALA A 14 12.65 -2.63 -4.44
CA ALA A 14 12.27 -3.33 -5.66
C ALA A 14 10.84 -2.99 -6.06
N TYR A 15 10.58 -3.01 -7.36
CA TYR A 15 9.23 -2.98 -7.90
C TYR A 15 9.04 -4.10 -8.90
N GLU A 16 7.90 -4.77 -8.82
CA GLU A 16 7.44 -5.76 -9.77
C GLU A 16 6.01 -5.44 -10.16
N GLY A 17 5.76 -5.19 -11.44
CA GLY A 17 4.41 -4.81 -11.87
C GLY A 17 4.34 -4.28 -13.29
N ASP A 18 3.23 -3.60 -13.57
CA ASP A 18 3.00 -2.97 -14.87
C ASP A 18 3.80 -1.68 -15.01
N TRP A 19 4.30 -1.46 -16.22
CA TRP A 19 5.02 -0.26 -16.60
C TRP A 19 4.30 0.42 -17.76
N ASP A 20 4.25 1.74 -17.72
CA ASP A 20 3.90 2.56 -18.87
C ASP A 20 4.94 3.68 -19.03
N ARG A 21 5.47 3.85 -20.25
CA ARG A 21 6.48 4.89 -20.57
C ARG A 21 7.68 4.93 -19.60
N GLY A 22 8.06 3.78 -19.06
CA GLY A 22 9.16 3.68 -18.09
C GLY A 22 8.82 4.12 -16.67
N MET A 23 7.53 4.32 -16.36
CA MET A 23 7.01 4.61 -15.02
C MET A 23 6.21 3.41 -14.50
N MET A 24 6.24 3.19 -13.19
CA MET A 24 5.36 2.25 -12.51
C MET A 24 3.91 2.69 -12.72
N HIS A 25 3.08 1.80 -13.22
CA HIS A 25 1.68 2.07 -13.57
C HIS A 25 0.84 0.82 -13.32
N GLY A 26 -0.49 0.89 -13.39
CA GLY A 26 -1.35 -0.29 -13.29
C GLY A 26 -1.19 -1.01 -11.96
N VAL A 27 -1.08 -2.34 -11.97
CA VAL A 27 -0.95 -3.13 -10.74
C VAL A 27 0.50 -3.55 -10.54
N GLY A 28 0.99 -3.41 -9.31
CA GLY A 28 2.31 -3.88 -8.94
C GLY A 28 2.52 -4.06 -7.46
N ARG A 29 3.72 -4.50 -7.13
CA ARG A 29 4.26 -4.63 -5.78
C ARG A 29 5.52 -3.79 -5.67
N TYR A 30 5.59 -2.97 -4.63
CA TYR A 30 6.79 -2.24 -4.26
C TYR A 30 7.27 -2.71 -2.89
N ASP A 31 8.51 -3.19 -2.83
CA ASP A 31 9.18 -3.59 -1.61
C ASP A 31 10.20 -2.50 -1.22
N TRP A 32 10.07 -1.96 -0.02
CA TRP A 32 11.04 -1.04 0.56
C TRP A 32 12.15 -1.80 1.30
N ALA A 33 13.33 -1.19 1.37
CA ALA A 33 14.48 -1.74 2.05
C ALA A 33 14.29 -1.93 3.57
N ASP A 34 13.35 -1.20 4.16
CA ASP A 34 12.98 -1.34 5.58
C ASP A 34 12.07 -2.54 5.85
N GLY A 35 11.67 -3.29 4.80
CA GLY A 35 10.78 -4.44 4.88
C GLY A 35 9.30 -4.09 4.74
N THR A 36 8.95 -2.80 4.60
CA THR A 36 7.60 -2.40 4.21
C THR A 36 7.33 -2.89 2.78
N ALA A 37 6.10 -3.29 2.48
CA ALA A 37 5.67 -3.64 1.13
C ALA A 37 4.31 -3.00 0.83
N TYR A 38 4.09 -2.68 -0.44
CA TYR A 38 2.81 -2.22 -0.97
C TYR A 38 2.45 -3.03 -2.20
N GLU A 39 1.23 -3.55 -2.24
CA GLU A 39 0.67 -4.27 -3.38
C GLU A 39 -0.63 -3.59 -3.81
N GLY A 40 -0.70 -3.07 -5.03
CA GLY A 40 -1.88 -2.36 -5.47
C GLY A 40 -1.65 -1.52 -6.71
N GLU A 41 -2.41 -0.44 -6.82
CA GLU A 41 -2.47 0.42 -7.98
C GLU A 41 -1.40 1.53 -7.98
N PHE A 42 -0.84 1.77 -9.16
CA PHE A 42 0.14 2.80 -9.45
C PHE A 42 -0.31 3.63 -10.64
N ALA A 43 -0.03 4.93 -10.59
CA ALA A 43 -0.16 5.83 -11.72
C ALA A 43 1.07 6.75 -11.78
N ASP A 44 1.84 6.64 -12.85
CA ASP A 44 3.00 7.48 -13.13
C ASP A 44 3.98 7.58 -11.95
N ASN A 45 4.42 6.42 -11.45
CA ASN A 45 5.26 6.22 -10.26
C ASN A 45 4.62 6.54 -8.91
N GLN A 46 3.34 6.91 -8.87
CA GLN A 46 2.64 7.22 -7.62
C GLN A 46 1.74 6.06 -7.22
N ILE A 47 1.83 5.69 -5.94
CA ILE A 47 0.88 4.78 -5.31
C ILE A 47 -0.47 5.48 -5.16
N THR A 48 -1.52 4.90 -5.71
CA THR A 48 -2.87 5.47 -5.73
C THR A 48 -3.93 4.35 -5.79
N GLY A 49 -5.21 4.70 -5.91
CA GLY A 49 -6.29 3.72 -6.10
C GLY A 49 -6.49 2.82 -4.88
N ARG A 50 -6.56 1.51 -5.07
CA ARG A 50 -6.63 0.54 -3.97
C ARG A 50 -5.38 -0.31 -3.86
N GLY A 51 -5.06 -0.68 -2.62
CA GLY A 51 -3.97 -1.62 -2.36
C GLY A 51 -3.79 -1.94 -0.90
N ARG A 52 -2.76 -2.76 -0.66
CA ARG A 52 -2.41 -3.29 0.64
C ARG A 52 -1.00 -2.86 1.03
N PHE A 53 -0.86 -2.19 2.16
CA PHE A 53 0.41 -2.03 2.84
C PHE A 53 0.64 -3.16 3.84
N THR A 54 1.86 -3.66 3.91
CA THR A 54 2.32 -4.59 4.95
C THR A 54 3.60 -4.02 5.57
N TRP A 55 3.68 -4.00 6.90
CA TRP A 55 4.82 -3.49 7.64
C TRP A 55 5.60 -4.64 8.31
N PRO A 56 6.88 -4.43 8.66
CA PRO A 56 7.73 -5.45 9.29
C PRO A 56 7.23 -5.95 10.65
N ASP A 57 6.42 -5.17 11.35
CA ASP A 57 5.78 -5.54 12.61
C ASP A 57 4.57 -6.50 12.40
N GLY A 58 4.30 -6.90 11.15
CA GLY A 58 3.16 -7.71 10.74
C GLY A 58 1.88 -6.92 10.55
N SER A 59 1.86 -5.62 10.89
CA SER A 59 0.69 -4.77 10.66
C SER A 59 0.38 -4.70 9.18
N SER A 60 -0.89 -4.51 8.85
CA SER A 60 -1.32 -4.35 7.47
C SER A 60 -2.47 -3.37 7.32
N TYR A 61 -2.54 -2.76 6.16
CA TYR A 61 -3.65 -1.90 5.76
C TYR A 61 -4.14 -2.36 4.40
N ASP A 62 -5.45 -2.54 4.25
CA ASP A 62 -6.11 -2.87 2.99
C ASP A 62 -7.20 -1.82 2.74
N GLY A 63 -7.07 -1.05 1.67
CA GLY A 63 -8.03 0.01 1.38
C GLY A 63 -7.60 0.97 0.29
N GLU A 64 -8.22 2.14 0.28
CA GLU A 64 -7.91 3.21 -0.66
C GLU A 64 -6.62 3.95 -0.29
N VAL A 65 -5.88 4.37 -1.30
CA VAL A 65 -4.59 5.04 -1.15
C VAL A 65 -4.54 6.22 -2.10
N SER A 66 -4.00 7.32 -1.63
CA SER A 66 -3.78 8.53 -2.45
C SER A 66 -2.42 9.12 -2.11
N ASN A 67 -1.60 9.36 -3.13
CA ASN A 67 -0.25 9.90 -2.99
C ASN A 67 0.59 9.11 -1.98
N GLY A 68 0.51 7.78 -2.03
CA GLY A 68 1.22 6.88 -1.12
C GLY A 68 0.75 6.90 0.34
N ARG A 69 -0.42 7.47 0.63
CA ARG A 69 -1.00 7.52 1.98
C ARG A 69 -2.37 6.87 2.02
N ARG A 70 -2.64 6.12 3.10
CA ARG A 70 -3.96 5.58 3.42
C ARG A 70 -5.03 6.67 3.31
N HIS A 71 -6.09 6.37 2.57
CA HIS A 71 -7.18 7.31 2.28
C HIS A 71 -8.52 6.57 2.15
N GLY A 72 -9.61 7.32 1.93
CA GLY A 72 -10.96 6.76 1.73
C GLY A 72 -11.34 5.76 2.81
N HIS A 73 -11.88 4.61 2.40
CA HIS A 73 -12.19 3.53 3.33
C HIS A 73 -11.10 2.46 3.35
N GLY A 74 -10.81 1.93 4.53
CA GLY A 74 -9.85 0.82 4.66
C GLY A 74 -9.84 0.15 6.01
N THR A 75 -9.24 -1.04 6.03
CA THR A 75 -9.05 -1.88 7.20
C THR A 75 -7.58 -1.87 7.60
N PHE A 76 -7.27 -1.52 8.84
CA PHE A 76 -5.94 -1.66 9.42
C PHE A 76 -5.94 -2.76 10.48
N LYS A 77 -5.02 -3.71 10.35
CA LYS A 77 -4.77 -4.78 11.32
C LYS A 77 -3.43 -4.55 11.99
N VAL A 78 -3.37 -4.77 13.31
CA VAL A 78 -2.15 -4.60 14.10
C VAL A 78 -1.46 -5.95 14.23
N GLY A 79 -0.37 -6.20 13.50
CA GLY A 79 0.37 -7.48 13.59
C GLY A 79 -0.52 -8.72 13.61
N ASP A 80 -0.16 -9.64 14.50
CA ASP A 80 -0.95 -10.83 14.86
C ASP A 80 -2.04 -10.56 15.90
N SER A 81 -2.31 -9.29 16.22
CA SER A 81 -3.39 -8.92 17.16
C SER A 81 -4.76 -9.21 16.52
N PRO A 82 -5.77 -9.61 17.32
CA PRO A 82 -7.16 -9.63 16.85
C PRO A 82 -7.69 -8.21 16.55
N ILE A 83 -6.96 -7.17 16.98
CA ILE A 83 -7.40 -5.80 16.82
C ILE A 83 -7.32 -5.37 15.35
N LYS A 84 -8.49 -5.02 14.80
CA LYS A 84 -8.60 -4.35 13.51
C LYS A 84 -9.45 -3.08 13.60
N TYR A 85 -9.04 -2.05 12.89
CA TYR A 85 -9.83 -0.85 12.64
C TYR A 85 -10.40 -0.90 11.23
N VAL A 86 -11.70 -0.72 11.07
CA VAL A 86 -12.37 -0.56 9.76
C VAL A 86 -13.03 0.79 9.74
N GLY A 87 -12.67 1.65 8.79
CA GLY A 87 -13.22 3.00 8.78
C GLY A 87 -12.59 3.92 7.76
N GLN A 88 -12.82 5.20 7.98
CA GLN A 88 -12.39 6.28 7.11
C GLN A 88 -10.95 6.73 7.43
N TRP A 89 -10.22 7.07 6.37
CA TRP A 89 -8.82 7.46 6.39
C TRP A 89 -8.60 8.71 5.56
N ALA A 90 -7.79 9.63 6.07
CA ALA A 90 -7.31 10.74 5.28
C ALA A 90 -5.90 11.15 5.67
N ARG A 91 -5.08 11.43 4.65
CA ARG A 91 -3.68 11.81 4.78
C ARG A 91 -2.86 10.86 5.68
N GLY A 92 -3.23 9.57 5.68
CA GLY A 92 -2.53 8.54 6.45
C GLY A 92 -2.98 8.38 7.90
N VAL A 93 -3.98 9.12 8.38
CA VAL A 93 -4.55 8.98 9.73
C VAL A 93 -6.00 8.50 9.68
N ARG A 94 -6.47 7.89 10.78
CA ARG A 94 -7.88 7.56 10.97
C ARG A 94 -8.67 8.87 11.07
N GLU A 95 -9.64 9.07 10.19
CA GLU A 95 -10.41 10.31 10.14
C GLU A 95 -11.86 9.99 9.78
N GLY A 96 -12.81 10.37 10.64
CA GLY A 96 -14.23 10.09 10.44
C GLY A 96 -14.71 8.82 11.17
N GLN A 97 -15.78 8.22 10.66
CA GLN A 97 -16.41 7.06 11.30
C GLN A 97 -15.58 5.78 11.07
N GLY A 98 -15.51 4.96 12.10
CA GLY A 98 -14.93 3.63 12.03
C GLY A 98 -15.21 2.81 13.27
N ALA A 99 -14.97 1.51 13.18
CA ALA A 99 -15.16 0.55 14.25
C ALA A 99 -13.83 -0.16 14.57
N LEU A 100 -13.57 -0.34 15.86
CA LEU A 100 -12.54 -1.25 16.35
C LEU A 100 -13.19 -2.59 16.65
N TYR A 101 -12.56 -3.65 16.17
CA TYR A 101 -12.96 -5.03 16.45
C TYR A 101 -11.84 -5.70 17.25
N TYR A 102 -12.22 -6.67 18.07
CA TYR A 102 -11.35 -7.40 19.01
C TYR A 102 -11.53 -8.93 18.89
N ASP A 103 -12.13 -9.36 17.77
CA ASP A 103 -12.64 -10.71 17.50
C ASP A 103 -11.56 -11.70 17.05
#